data_AF-A0A9W7CUH6-F1
#
_entry.id   AF-A0A9W7CUH6-F1
#
_cell.length_a   1.000
_cell.length_b   1.000
_cell.length_c   1.000
_cell.angle_alpha   90.00
_cell.angle_beta   90.00
_cell.angle_gamma   90.00
#
_symmetry.space_group_name_H-M   'P 1'
#
loop_
_entity.id
_entity.type
_entity.pdbx_description
1 polymer ?
#
loop_
_entity_poly.entity_id
_entity_poly.type
_entity_poly.pdbx_seq_one_letter_code
_entity_poly.pdbx_strand_id
1 'polypeptide(L)'
;MREVFEAFLTDPIRVNEDVFALWLEGHNAGDALAARLRLPSAVPMPFLGGDAAAKLRELLWRDTVDQYRLYDKLEHYLSQPSLFRSQLLFQIPPAQQYYMVERYYSRDADVDRWLLGKKLSGRLEKDLDDVAERSGRTLKSCRRQLENLRRVYAAVEDRNFHGLPCRAVNELFLLSEQLASKYACLLFILHTRFQVHPQHPVTGFLTWPDLRFFAALLMTHWLPQRKTLSKLMFTKGASGKDTVEDVVENGAQVALRSPITREWPAIGFLQEKLQPTSVRETVGLDLSHPLTNCLRDLKAHLINDNDVLRVYRDNIMSRLKSGAAAEETLHDSTHSLGELETKLYLVVHGFLTIGAGLSQPKELQHLLEHLLTRVVRVLHDCEIAKSQLNGLFSAMIDALAELDVWYLNAQETRGLLLVSWDRFVSVCRAVVLTVYDRCHPSAIMAYQQAMTGDAANELTSTDAANRVAIAFESRDD
;
A
#
# COMPACT_ATOMS: atom_id res chain seq x y z
N MET A 1 -24.25 40.32 -37.85
CA MET A 1 -23.99 40.30 -36.39
C MET A 1 -22.48 40.24 -36.25
N ARG A 2 -21.81 41.33 -35.86
CA ARG A 2 -20.34 41.30 -35.62
C ARG A 2 -20.16 40.70 -34.24
N GLU A 3 -19.60 39.50 -34.15
CA GLU A 3 -19.14 38.94 -32.89
C GLU A 3 -18.01 39.85 -32.37
N VAL A 4 -18.32 40.61 -31.34
CA VAL A 4 -17.32 41.38 -30.59
C VAL A 4 -16.69 40.40 -29.62
N PHE A 5 -15.47 39.97 -29.90
CA PHE A 5 -14.68 39.21 -28.92
C PHE A 5 -13.95 40.21 -28.02
N GLU A 6 -14.22 40.17 -26.73
CA GLU A 6 -13.36 40.80 -25.72
C GLU A 6 -12.19 39.87 -25.41
N ALA A 7 -10.98 40.33 -25.68
CA ALA A 7 -9.75 39.62 -25.32
C ALA A 7 -9.13 40.29 -24.10
N PHE A 8 -9.08 39.58 -22.97
CA PHE A 8 -8.37 40.00 -21.78
C PHE A 8 -6.95 39.43 -21.80
N LEU A 9 -5.97 40.29 -22.07
CA LEU A 9 -4.55 39.94 -22.02
C LEU A 9 -4.02 40.27 -20.62
N THR A 10 -3.66 39.25 -19.86
CA THR A 10 -2.89 39.39 -18.61
C THR A 10 -1.53 38.77 -18.79
N ASP A 11 -0.56 39.24 -18.03
CA ASP A 11 0.71 38.52 -17.93
C ASP A 11 0.45 37.07 -17.49
N PRO A 12 1.09 36.08 -18.15
CA PRO A 12 0.90 34.69 -17.80
C PRO A 12 1.30 34.48 -16.35
N ILE A 13 0.44 33.79 -15.60
CA ILE A 13 0.71 33.52 -14.18
C ILE A 13 1.89 32.57 -14.10
N ARG A 14 2.99 33.05 -13.53
CA ARG A 14 4.19 32.25 -13.29
C ARG A 14 4.09 31.62 -11.91
N VAL A 15 3.84 30.32 -11.87
CA VAL A 15 3.83 29.54 -10.63
C VAL A 15 5.28 29.26 -10.23
N ASN A 16 5.66 29.62 -9.01
CA ASN A 16 6.98 29.27 -8.48
C ASN A 16 6.91 27.89 -7.82
N GLU A 17 7.53 26.89 -8.43
CA GLU A 17 7.45 25.49 -8.00
C GLU A 17 7.98 25.23 -6.60
N ASP A 18 9.06 25.90 -6.20
CA ASP A 18 9.65 25.76 -4.86
C ASP A 18 8.70 26.33 -3.79
N VAL A 19 8.12 27.51 -4.08
CA VAL A 19 7.14 28.15 -3.19
C VAL A 19 5.86 27.33 -3.13
N PHE A 20 5.45 26.72 -4.24
CA PHE A 20 4.30 25.82 -4.28
C PHE A 20 4.55 24.58 -3.44
N ALA A 21 5.73 23.96 -3.51
CA ALA A 21 6.11 22.83 -2.67
C ALA A 21 6.05 23.18 -1.17
N LEU A 22 6.56 24.35 -0.78
CA LEU A 22 6.51 24.82 0.61
C LEU A 22 5.07 25.09 1.09
N TRP A 23 4.23 25.67 0.22
CA TRP A 23 2.80 25.85 0.51
C TRP A 23 2.08 24.50 0.68
N LEU A 24 2.40 23.51 -0.15
CA LEU A 24 1.92 22.14 -0.03
C LEU A 24 2.43 21.45 1.25
N GLU A 25 3.66 21.71 1.67
CA GLU A 25 4.17 21.24 2.96
C GLU A 25 3.52 21.95 4.14
N GLY A 26 2.72 23.00 3.90
CA GLY A 26 1.95 23.73 4.90
C GLY A 26 2.74 24.81 5.63
N HIS A 27 3.95 25.13 5.15
CA HIS A 27 4.73 26.26 5.65
C HIS A 27 4.02 27.57 5.38
N ASN A 28 4.14 28.54 6.28
CA ASN A 28 3.62 29.89 6.06
C ASN A 28 4.56 30.69 5.13
N ALA A 29 4.10 31.85 4.64
CA ALA A 29 4.89 32.68 3.72
C ALA A 29 6.25 33.12 4.31
N GLY A 30 6.33 33.30 5.63
CA GLY A 30 7.56 33.67 6.34
C GLY A 30 8.60 32.55 6.34
N ASP A 31 8.17 31.34 6.66
CA ASP A 31 9.00 30.13 6.61
C ASP A 31 9.48 29.88 5.17
N ALA A 32 8.59 30.07 4.20
CA ALA A 32 8.93 29.93 2.79
C ALA A 32 9.96 30.96 2.34
N LEU A 33 9.84 32.22 2.76
CA LEU A 33 10.87 33.24 2.52
C LEU A 33 12.21 32.82 3.13
N ALA A 34 12.21 32.31 4.36
CA ALA A 34 13.43 31.85 5.02
C ALA A 34 14.08 30.68 4.25
N ALA A 35 13.29 29.73 3.73
CA ALA A 35 13.77 28.65 2.88
C ALA A 35 14.34 29.16 1.55
N ARG A 36 13.65 30.11 0.89
CA ARG A 36 14.12 30.77 -0.35
C ARG A 36 15.44 31.50 -0.18
N LEU A 37 15.67 32.12 0.97
CA LEU A 37 16.94 32.80 1.27
C LEU A 37 18.10 31.84 1.53
N ARG A 38 17.82 30.56 1.84
CA ARG A 38 18.83 29.51 2.04
C ARG A 38 19.18 28.75 0.75
N LEU A 39 18.34 28.84 -0.28
CA LEU A 39 18.56 28.17 -1.57
C LEU A 39 19.81 28.78 -2.26
N PRO A 40 20.76 27.95 -2.75
CA PRO A 40 21.99 28.44 -3.40
C PRO A 40 21.83 29.11 -4.78
N SER A 41 20.63 29.56 -5.16
CA SER A 41 20.31 29.96 -6.54
C SER A 41 19.91 31.44 -6.62
N ALA A 42 20.40 32.29 -7.53
CA ALA A 42 21.52 32.20 -8.47
C ALA A 42 21.69 33.62 -9.04
N VAL A 43 22.61 34.39 -8.48
CA VAL A 43 23.58 35.33 -9.10
C VAL A 43 24.42 35.75 -7.90
N PRO A 44 25.74 35.47 -7.83
CA PRO A 44 26.59 36.23 -6.92
C PRO A 44 26.48 37.66 -7.44
N MET A 45 25.67 38.51 -6.80
CA MET A 45 25.51 39.90 -7.19
C MET A 45 26.73 40.64 -6.64
N PRO A 46 27.85 40.75 -7.38
CA PRO A 46 29.14 41.13 -6.83
C PRO A 46 29.22 42.65 -6.56
N PHE A 47 28.12 43.37 -6.80
CA PHE A 47 28.03 44.83 -6.82
C PHE A 47 27.00 45.41 -5.86
N LEU A 48 26.36 44.58 -5.04
CA LEU A 48 25.25 45.01 -4.20
C LEU A 48 25.72 45.21 -2.75
N GLY A 49 25.92 46.48 -2.36
CA GLY A 49 26.08 46.86 -0.95
C GLY A 49 24.86 46.51 -0.09
N GLY A 50 24.93 46.75 1.23
CA GLY A 50 23.92 46.31 2.20
C GLY A 50 22.46 46.69 1.89
N ASP A 51 22.23 47.80 1.17
CA ASP A 51 20.90 48.27 0.73
C ASP A 51 20.22 47.30 -0.27
N ALA A 52 20.99 46.60 -1.08
CA ALA A 52 20.44 45.80 -2.16
C ALA A 52 20.16 44.34 -1.75
N ALA A 53 20.85 43.82 -0.73
CA ALA A 53 20.44 42.59 -0.06
C ALA A 53 19.08 42.76 0.66
N ALA A 54 18.85 43.93 1.28
CA ALA A 54 17.57 44.28 1.89
C ALA A 54 16.46 44.39 0.85
N LYS A 55 16.71 45.07 -0.28
CA LYS A 55 15.76 45.15 -1.41
C LYS A 55 15.44 43.78 -2.02
N LEU A 56 16.44 42.92 -2.19
CA LEU A 56 16.21 41.55 -2.68
C LEU A 56 15.30 40.77 -1.73
N ARG A 57 15.56 40.84 -0.42
CA ARG A 57 14.71 40.21 0.60
C ARG A 57 13.27 40.73 0.52
N GLU A 58 13.08 42.03 0.36
CA GLU A 58 11.76 42.64 0.21
C GLU A 58 11.03 42.18 -1.06
N LEU A 59 11.73 42.11 -2.20
CA LEU A 59 11.16 41.61 -3.45
C LEU A 59 10.75 40.14 -3.33
N LEU A 60 11.60 39.30 -2.74
CA LEU A 60 11.29 37.89 -2.49
C LEU A 60 10.11 37.74 -1.53
N TRP A 61 10.02 38.59 -0.50
CA TRP A 61 8.88 38.58 0.41
C TRP A 61 7.57 38.88 -0.32
N ARG A 62 7.53 39.96 -1.11
CA ARG A 62 6.35 40.35 -1.89
C ARG A 62 5.92 39.26 -2.87
N ASP A 63 6.86 38.74 -3.65
CA ASP A 63 6.61 37.61 -4.55
C ASP A 63 6.11 36.37 -3.80
N THR A 64 6.72 36.00 -2.67
CA THR A 64 6.27 34.86 -1.86
C THR A 64 4.83 35.04 -1.37
N VAL A 65 4.49 36.21 -0.83
CA VAL A 65 3.14 36.51 -0.34
C VAL A 65 2.11 36.48 -1.48
N ASP A 66 2.45 37.02 -2.65
CA ASP A 66 1.55 37.02 -3.80
C ASP A 66 1.33 35.61 -4.38
N GLN A 67 2.38 34.77 -4.43
CA GLN A 67 2.25 33.34 -4.77
C GLN A 67 1.35 32.60 -3.78
N TYR A 68 1.48 32.84 -2.47
CA TYR A 68 0.61 32.24 -1.46
C TYR A 68 -0.86 32.64 -1.64
N ARG A 69 -1.13 33.93 -1.88
CA ARG A 69 -2.49 34.42 -2.18
C ARG A 69 -3.07 33.78 -3.44
N LEU A 70 -2.24 33.56 -4.46
CA LEU A 70 -2.63 32.83 -5.66
C LEU A 70 -2.99 31.38 -5.30
N TYR A 71 -2.14 30.67 -4.56
CA TYR A 71 -2.37 29.27 -4.21
C TYR A 71 -3.62 29.07 -3.36
N ASP A 72 -3.89 29.96 -2.41
CA ASP A 72 -5.13 29.91 -1.62
C ASP A 72 -6.38 30.09 -2.51
N LYS A 73 -6.31 30.92 -3.57
CA LYS A 73 -7.40 31.03 -4.57
C LYS A 73 -7.50 29.79 -5.45
N LEU A 74 -6.37 29.15 -5.77
CA LEU A 74 -6.30 27.95 -6.61
C LEU A 74 -6.68 26.67 -5.86
N GLU A 75 -6.63 26.64 -4.53
CA GLU A 75 -6.85 25.45 -3.71
C GLU A 75 -8.21 24.78 -4.01
N HIS A 76 -9.27 25.57 -4.14
CA HIS A 76 -10.59 25.04 -4.50
C HIS A 76 -10.58 24.33 -5.86
N TYR A 77 -9.88 24.90 -6.85
CA TYR A 77 -9.72 24.29 -8.17
C TYR A 77 -8.82 23.04 -8.11
N LEU A 78 -7.71 23.10 -7.38
CA LEU A 78 -6.81 21.95 -7.20
C LEU A 78 -7.53 20.76 -6.54
N SER A 79 -8.49 21.02 -5.65
CA SER A 79 -9.34 19.98 -5.06
C SER A 79 -10.33 19.31 -6.03
N GLN A 80 -10.54 19.91 -7.21
CA GLN A 80 -11.42 19.43 -8.28
C GLN A 80 -10.73 19.60 -9.64
N PRO A 81 -9.82 18.68 -10.03
CA PRO A 81 -8.96 18.84 -11.20
C PRO A 81 -9.68 19.15 -12.52
N SER A 82 -10.91 18.65 -12.70
CA SER A 82 -11.76 18.96 -13.85
C SER A 82 -12.09 20.46 -13.95
N LEU A 83 -12.37 21.12 -12.81
CA LEU A 83 -12.60 22.56 -12.74
C LEU A 83 -11.29 23.35 -12.95
N PHE A 84 -10.17 22.86 -12.44
CA PHE A 84 -8.88 23.52 -12.65
C PHE A 84 -8.45 23.51 -14.11
N ARG A 85 -8.80 22.47 -14.87
CA ARG A 85 -8.54 22.38 -16.30
C ARG A 85 -9.43 23.31 -17.13
N SER A 86 -10.67 23.52 -16.72
CA SER A 86 -11.67 24.27 -17.51
C SER A 86 -11.79 25.75 -17.14
N GLN A 87 -11.24 26.18 -15.99
CA GLN A 87 -11.28 27.57 -15.56
C GLN A 87 -10.52 28.51 -16.52
N LEU A 88 -11.04 29.73 -16.66
CA LEU A 88 -10.49 30.77 -17.55
C LEU A 88 -9.92 31.99 -16.79
N LEU A 89 -10.02 31.99 -15.46
CA LEU A 89 -9.63 33.12 -14.61
C LEU A 89 -8.12 33.24 -14.45
N PHE A 90 -7.44 32.10 -14.35
CA PHE A 90 -6.01 31.99 -14.14
C PHE A 90 -5.39 31.37 -15.41
N GLN A 91 -4.68 32.20 -16.19
CA GLN A 91 -4.00 31.74 -17.39
C GLN A 91 -2.74 30.95 -17.03
N ILE A 92 -2.93 29.66 -16.72
CA ILE A 92 -1.87 28.71 -16.35
C ILE A 92 -1.73 27.68 -17.48
N PRO A 93 -0.53 27.48 -18.05
CA PRO A 93 -0.31 26.52 -19.12
C PRO A 93 -0.71 25.08 -18.73
N PRO A 94 -1.24 24.26 -19.67
CA PRO A 94 -1.68 22.89 -19.36
C PRO A 94 -0.62 22.01 -18.69
N ALA A 95 0.65 22.15 -19.08
CA ALA A 95 1.75 21.40 -18.46
C ALA A 95 1.94 21.78 -16.98
N GLN A 96 1.84 23.08 -16.66
CA GLN A 96 1.91 23.56 -15.28
C GLN A 96 0.67 23.12 -14.47
N GLN A 97 -0.52 23.13 -15.08
CA GLN A 97 -1.73 22.64 -14.43
C GLN A 97 -1.59 21.17 -14.02
N TYR A 98 -1.10 20.33 -14.95
CA TYR A 98 -0.84 18.92 -14.69
C TYR A 98 0.16 18.73 -13.54
N TYR A 99 1.29 19.45 -13.58
CA TYR A 99 2.28 19.43 -12.50
C TYR A 99 1.65 19.80 -11.14
N MET A 100 0.86 20.87 -11.09
CA MET A 100 0.26 21.34 -9.84
C MET A 100 -0.74 20.33 -9.28
N VAL A 101 -1.58 19.73 -10.13
CA VAL A 101 -2.53 18.68 -9.72
C VAL A 101 -1.80 17.45 -9.22
N GLU A 102 -0.80 16.97 -9.96
CA GLU A 102 0.01 15.80 -9.59
C GLU A 102 0.68 16.00 -8.22
N ARG A 103 1.23 17.20 -7.97
CA ARG A 103 1.86 17.55 -6.68
C ARG A 103 0.83 17.73 -5.57
N TYR A 104 -0.32 18.32 -5.84
CA TYR A 104 -1.38 18.53 -4.84
C TYR A 104 -1.94 17.19 -4.32
N TYR A 105 -2.12 16.20 -5.20
CA TYR A 105 -2.54 14.84 -4.87
C TYR A 105 -1.39 13.91 -4.46
N SER A 106 -0.14 14.38 -4.48
CA SER A 106 0.98 13.58 -4.00
C SER A 106 0.82 13.23 -2.52
N ARG A 107 1.29 12.03 -2.17
CA ARG A 107 1.13 11.42 -0.85
C ARG A 107 2.48 11.15 -0.21
N ASP A 108 2.52 11.35 1.09
CA ASP A 108 3.64 11.03 1.94
C ASP A 108 3.46 9.64 2.56
N ALA A 109 4.54 8.86 2.56
CA ALA A 109 4.54 7.47 3.00
C ALA A 109 4.24 7.33 4.50
N ASP A 110 4.76 8.25 5.32
CA ASP A 110 4.59 8.21 6.77
C ASP A 110 3.19 8.68 7.15
N VAL A 111 2.67 9.70 6.47
CA VAL A 111 1.25 10.08 6.60
C VAL A 111 0.34 8.91 6.25
N ASP A 112 0.52 8.26 5.10
CA ASP A 112 -0.25 7.08 4.69
C ASP A 112 -0.20 5.97 5.74
N ARG A 113 0.99 5.70 6.26
CA ARG A 113 1.21 4.68 7.27
C ARG A 113 0.35 4.90 8.51
N TRP A 114 0.19 6.15 8.95
CA TRP A 114 -0.60 6.52 10.14
C TRP A 114 -2.10 6.71 9.86
N LEU A 115 -2.50 6.93 8.61
CA LEU A 115 -3.91 6.99 8.22
C LEU A 115 -4.56 5.60 8.10
N LEU A 116 -3.76 4.56 7.77
CA LEU A 116 -4.26 3.21 7.55
C LEU A 116 -4.63 2.46 8.84
N GLY A 117 -5.59 1.55 8.74
CA GLY A 117 -6.12 0.77 9.87
C GLY A 117 -7.14 1.53 10.74
N LYS A 118 -7.40 2.81 10.45
CA LYS A 118 -8.52 3.58 10.99
C LYS A 118 -9.58 3.78 9.90
N LYS A 119 -10.85 3.85 10.31
CA LYS A 119 -11.93 4.27 9.38
C LYS A 119 -11.72 5.75 9.01
N LEU A 120 -11.98 6.11 7.75
CA LEU A 120 -12.00 7.49 7.25
C LEU A 120 -13.19 8.30 7.81
N SER A 121 -13.30 8.36 9.13
CA SER A 121 -14.39 9.03 9.86
C SER A 121 -13.95 10.42 10.32
N GLY A 122 -14.90 11.24 10.76
CA GLY A 122 -14.60 12.53 11.40
C GLY A 122 -13.75 12.41 12.68
N ARG A 123 -13.64 11.22 13.30
CA ARG A 123 -12.71 10.98 14.42
C ARG A 123 -11.25 11.01 13.98
N LEU A 124 -10.94 10.49 12.78
CA LEU A 124 -9.58 10.52 12.23
C LEU A 124 -9.09 11.96 12.01
N GLU A 125 -10.00 12.89 11.78
CA GLU A 125 -9.68 14.31 11.64
C GLU A 125 -9.21 14.96 12.93
N LYS A 126 -9.73 14.50 14.08
CA LYS A 126 -9.31 14.94 15.41
C LYS A 126 -7.93 14.38 15.78
N ASP A 127 -7.62 13.19 15.28
CA ASP A 127 -6.33 12.52 15.51
C ASP A 127 -5.24 13.00 14.53
N LEU A 128 -5.51 14.01 13.67
CA LEU A 128 -4.53 14.47 12.69
C LEU A 128 -3.32 15.19 13.31
N ASP A 129 -3.46 15.73 14.51
CA ASP A 129 -2.33 16.31 15.26
C ASP A 129 -1.30 15.22 15.58
N ASP A 130 -1.75 14.06 16.09
CA ASP A 130 -0.90 12.89 16.33
C ASP A 130 -0.25 12.39 15.02
N VAL A 131 -1.01 12.37 13.91
CA VAL A 131 -0.48 11.97 12.60
C VAL A 131 0.61 12.93 12.13
N ALA A 132 0.40 14.23 12.28
CA ALA A 132 1.36 15.27 11.91
C ALA A 132 2.67 15.14 12.71
N GLU A 133 2.56 14.98 14.02
CA GLU A 133 3.70 14.76 14.91
C GLU A 133 4.48 13.49 14.52
N ARG A 134 3.79 12.36 14.38
CA ARG A 134 4.43 11.05 14.10
C ARG A 134 5.01 10.91 12.69
N SER A 135 4.45 11.63 11.72
CA SER A 135 4.99 11.66 10.35
C SER A 135 6.03 12.75 10.13
N GLY A 136 6.23 13.66 11.09
CA GLY A 136 7.08 14.84 10.91
C GLY A 136 6.59 15.80 9.84
N ARG A 137 5.29 15.77 9.51
CA ARG A 137 4.66 16.64 8.52
C ARG A 137 3.78 17.69 9.20
N THR A 138 3.56 18.83 8.55
CA THR A 138 2.68 19.84 9.13
C THR A 138 1.23 19.36 9.13
N LEU A 139 0.45 19.82 10.10
CA LEU A 139 -0.98 19.55 10.19
C LEU A 139 -1.74 19.97 8.92
N LYS A 140 -1.37 21.12 8.32
CA LYS A 140 -1.99 21.58 7.06
C LYS A 140 -1.73 20.59 5.91
N SER A 141 -0.52 20.03 5.82
CA SER A 141 -0.19 19.00 4.83
C SER A 141 -0.96 17.70 5.06
N CYS A 142 -1.01 17.22 6.31
CA CYS A 142 -1.77 16.00 6.67
C CYS A 142 -3.26 16.15 6.35
N ARG A 143 -3.87 17.30 6.69
CA ARG A 143 -5.28 17.61 6.34
C ARG A 143 -5.52 17.54 4.84
N ARG A 144 -4.67 18.16 4.02
CA ARG A 144 -4.77 18.09 2.55
C ARG A 144 -4.74 16.63 2.07
N GLN A 145 -3.78 15.85 2.54
CA GLN A 145 -3.60 14.46 2.11
C GLN A 145 -4.77 13.56 2.51
N LEU A 146 -5.34 13.77 3.71
CA LEU A 146 -6.55 13.08 4.16
C LEU A 146 -7.76 13.46 3.30
N GLU A 147 -7.97 14.75 3.03
CA GLU A 147 -9.11 15.18 2.21
C GLU A 147 -8.99 14.71 0.76
N ASN A 148 -7.80 14.73 0.19
CA ASN A 148 -7.57 14.17 -1.14
C ASN A 148 -7.88 12.66 -1.16
N LEU A 149 -7.50 11.92 -0.11
CA LEU A 149 -7.86 10.51 0.02
C LEU A 149 -9.37 10.30 0.14
N ARG A 150 -10.07 11.10 0.96
CA ARG A 150 -11.53 11.04 1.12
C ARG A 150 -12.25 11.29 -0.20
N ARG A 151 -11.85 12.33 -0.95
CA ARG A 151 -12.42 12.64 -2.28
C ARG A 151 -12.22 11.49 -3.27
N VAL A 152 -11.00 10.95 -3.33
CA VAL A 152 -10.68 9.85 -4.25
C VAL A 152 -11.45 8.59 -3.86
N TYR A 153 -11.52 8.26 -2.57
CA TYR A 153 -12.27 7.11 -2.07
C TYR A 153 -13.76 7.24 -2.39
N ALA A 154 -14.39 8.37 -2.04
CA ALA A 154 -15.80 8.62 -2.31
C ALA A 154 -16.12 8.52 -3.81
N ALA A 155 -15.28 9.09 -4.68
CA ALA A 155 -15.51 9.05 -6.13
C ALA A 155 -15.44 7.63 -6.73
N VAL A 156 -14.63 6.73 -6.14
CA VAL A 156 -14.56 5.32 -6.56
C VAL A 156 -15.66 4.49 -5.89
N GLU A 157 -16.01 4.80 -4.64
CA GLU A 157 -17.12 4.19 -3.90
C GLU A 157 -18.48 4.50 -4.54
N ASP A 158 -18.69 5.72 -5.04
CA ASP A 158 -19.89 6.13 -5.79
C ASP A 158 -20.11 5.28 -7.06
N ARG A 159 -19.05 4.65 -7.56
CA ARG A 159 -19.09 3.69 -8.68
C ARG A 159 -19.19 2.24 -8.21
N ASN A 160 -19.50 2.01 -6.93
CA ASN A 160 -19.52 0.71 -6.25
C ASN A 160 -18.23 -0.10 -6.45
N PHE A 161 -17.09 0.59 -6.57
CA PHE A 161 -15.80 -0.05 -6.89
C PHE A 161 -15.85 -0.92 -8.15
N HIS A 162 -16.74 -0.66 -9.11
CA HIS A 162 -16.81 -1.39 -10.37
C HIS A 162 -15.81 -0.84 -11.41
N GLY A 163 -15.42 -1.71 -12.35
CA GLY A 163 -14.47 -1.37 -13.41
C GLY A 163 -13.02 -1.35 -12.91
N LEU A 164 -12.19 -0.48 -13.48
CA LEU A 164 -10.75 -0.40 -13.18
C LEU A 164 -10.47 0.77 -12.22
N PRO A 165 -10.14 0.53 -10.93
CA PRO A 165 -9.93 1.60 -9.96
C PRO A 165 -8.83 2.57 -10.37
N CYS A 166 -7.69 2.06 -10.87
CA CYS A 166 -6.58 2.89 -11.34
C CYS A 166 -7.02 3.84 -12.48
N ARG A 167 -7.80 3.34 -13.43
CA ARG A 167 -8.32 4.15 -14.55
C ARG A 167 -9.33 5.18 -14.06
N ALA A 168 -10.23 4.80 -13.16
CA ALA A 168 -11.20 5.72 -12.59
C ALA A 168 -10.52 6.91 -11.88
N VAL A 169 -9.49 6.63 -11.06
CA VAL A 169 -8.72 7.68 -10.38
C VAL A 169 -7.97 8.56 -11.38
N ASN A 170 -7.29 7.97 -12.37
CA ASN A 170 -6.57 8.68 -13.42
C ASN A 170 -7.49 9.64 -14.20
N GLU A 171 -8.66 9.17 -14.65
CA GLU A 171 -9.57 9.95 -15.49
C GLU A 171 -10.33 11.03 -14.69
N LEU A 172 -10.77 10.72 -13.46
CA LEU A 172 -11.56 11.66 -12.64
C LEU A 172 -10.71 12.79 -12.05
N PHE A 173 -9.48 12.48 -11.64
CA PHE A 173 -8.59 13.42 -10.96
C PHE A 173 -7.44 13.92 -11.84
N LEU A 174 -7.38 13.49 -13.10
CA LEU A 174 -6.35 13.89 -14.08
C LEU A 174 -4.91 13.60 -13.60
N LEU A 175 -4.73 12.54 -12.80
CA LEU A 175 -3.46 12.14 -12.21
C LEU A 175 -2.66 11.24 -13.16
N SER A 176 -1.34 11.16 -12.98
CA SER A 176 -0.54 10.14 -13.65
C SER A 176 -1.02 8.71 -13.35
N GLU A 177 -0.77 7.78 -14.26
CA GLU A 177 -1.05 6.35 -14.01
C GLU A 177 -0.26 5.85 -12.79
N GLN A 178 0.95 6.37 -12.56
CA GLN A 178 1.78 6.01 -11.42
C GLN A 178 1.13 6.43 -10.09
N LEU A 179 0.64 7.66 -9.99
CA LEU A 179 -0.03 8.14 -8.78
C LEU A 179 -1.40 7.49 -8.59
N ALA A 180 -2.17 7.34 -9.68
CA ALA A 180 -3.45 6.63 -9.66
C ALA A 180 -3.31 5.18 -9.18
N SER A 181 -2.24 4.49 -9.59
CA SER A 181 -1.94 3.13 -9.13
C SER A 181 -1.60 3.08 -7.63
N LYS A 182 -0.89 4.07 -7.09
CA LYS A 182 -0.64 4.19 -5.64
C LYS A 182 -1.95 4.39 -4.87
N TYR A 183 -2.84 5.25 -5.38
CA TYR A 183 -4.18 5.41 -4.85
C TYR A 183 -4.97 4.10 -4.89
N ALA A 184 -4.93 3.34 -5.99
CA ALA A 184 -5.63 2.07 -6.09
C ALA A 184 -5.18 1.06 -5.00
N CYS A 185 -3.88 0.97 -4.72
CA CYS A 185 -3.36 0.16 -3.61
C CYS A 185 -3.89 0.63 -2.24
N LEU A 186 -3.93 1.95 -1.99
CA LEU A 186 -4.47 2.51 -0.75
C LEU A 186 -5.97 2.22 -0.61
N LEU A 187 -6.73 2.46 -1.67
CA LEU A 187 -8.17 2.19 -1.73
C LEU A 187 -8.45 0.72 -1.43
N PHE A 188 -7.67 -0.20 -1.98
CA PHE A 188 -7.77 -1.62 -1.67
C PHE A 188 -7.58 -1.91 -0.17
N ILE A 189 -6.52 -1.39 0.46
CA ILE A 189 -6.26 -1.59 1.90
C ILE A 189 -7.41 -1.01 2.75
N LEU A 190 -7.96 0.14 2.36
CA LEU A 190 -9.07 0.79 3.04
C LEU A 190 -10.39 0.03 2.87
N HIS A 191 -10.64 -0.48 1.67
CA HIS A 191 -11.82 -1.29 1.32
C HIS A 191 -11.82 -2.61 2.10
N THR A 192 -10.69 -3.31 2.12
CA THR A 192 -10.53 -4.56 2.89
C THR A 192 -10.40 -4.35 4.40
N ARG A 193 -10.20 -3.09 4.83
CA ARG A 193 -10.08 -2.66 6.23
C ARG A 193 -8.99 -3.37 7.02
N PHE A 194 -7.84 -3.64 6.39
CA PHE A 194 -6.76 -4.37 7.06
C PHE A 194 -6.38 -3.74 8.41
N GLN A 195 -6.24 -4.59 9.42
CA GLN A 195 -5.74 -4.21 10.74
C GLN A 195 -4.21 -4.01 10.67
N VAL A 196 -3.80 -2.84 10.19
CA VAL A 196 -2.37 -2.52 9.95
C VAL A 196 -1.93 -1.21 10.59
N HIS A 197 -2.75 -0.59 11.46
CA HIS A 197 -2.37 0.65 12.13
C HIS A 197 -1.02 0.49 12.89
N PRO A 198 -0.13 1.52 12.97
CA PRO A 198 1.18 1.38 13.62
C PRO A 198 1.15 0.90 15.06
N GLN A 199 0.05 1.19 15.77
CA GLN A 199 -0.19 0.76 17.15
C GLN A 199 -0.75 -0.67 17.27
N HIS A 200 -1.03 -1.36 16.16
CA HIS A 200 -1.56 -2.71 16.20
C HIS A 200 -0.49 -3.68 16.71
N PRO A 201 -0.78 -4.54 17.70
CA PRO A 201 0.26 -5.31 18.41
C PRO A 201 1.00 -6.30 17.51
N VAL A 202 0.33 -6.84 16.49
CA VAL A 202 0.88 -7.91 15.64
C VAL A 202 1.42 -7.38 14.31
N THR A 203 0.80 -6.35 13.75
CA THR A 203 1.07 -5.86 12.38
C THR A 203 1.58 -4.42 12.36
N GLY A 204 1.70 -3.78 13.52
CA GLY A 204 2.16 -2.39 13.64
C GLY A 204 3.57 -2.17 13.09
N PHE A 205 4.43 -3.19 13.16
CA PHE A 205 5.81 -3.13 12.64
C PHE A 205 5.91 -3.07 11.11
N LEU A 206 4.82 -3.36 10.38
CA LEU A 206 4.82 -3.32 8.92
C LEU A 206 5.09 -1.90 8.43
N THR A 207 5.95 -1.75 7.44
CA THR A 207 6.32 -0.46 6.84
C THR A 207 5.40 -0.11 5.67
N TRP A 208 5.42 1.14 5.22
CA TRP A 208 4.68 1.52 4.01
C TRP A 208 5.11 0.71 2.75
N PRO A 209 6.41 0.50 2.48
CA PRO A 209 6.84 -0.39 1.41
C PRO A 209 6.26 -1.81 1.50
N ASP A 210 6.16 -2.38 2.70
CA ASP A 210 5.56 -3.71 2.92
C ASP A 210 4.08 -3.71 2.50
N LEU A 211 3.30 -2.74 3.01
CA LEU A 211 1.87 -2.65 2.72
C LEU A 211 1.59 -2.40 1.24
N ARG A 212 2.41 -1.56 0.59
CA ARG A 212 2.32 -1.29 -0.85
C ARG A 212 2.61 -2.54 -1.67
N PHE A 213 3.66 -3.29 -1.30
CA PHE A 213 4.00 -4.55 -1.96
C PHE A 213 2.90 -5.60 -1.75
N PHE A 214 2.37 -5.74 -0.53
CA PHE A 214 1.28 -6.67 -0.24
C PHE A 214 0.00 -6.33 -0.97
N ALA A 215 -0.38 -5.04 -1.04
CA ALA A 215 -1.51 -4.60 -1.84
C ALA A 215 -1.33 -4.95 -3.32
N ALA A 216 -0.18 -4.64 -3.92
CA ALA A 216 0.09 -4.98 -5.31
C ALA A 216 0.05 -6.50 -5.55
N LEU A 217 0.66 -7.29 -4.66
CA LEU A 217 0.65 -8.75 -4.69
C LEU A 217 -0.77 -9.31 -4.60
N LEU A 218 -1.55 -8.89 -3.61
CA LEU A 218 -2.93 -9.34 -3.41
C LEU A 218 -3.83 -8.91 -4.56
N MET A 219 -3.75 -7.67 -5.01
CA MET A 219 -4.58 -7.17 -6.11
C MET A 219 -4.27 -7.89 -7.42
N THR A 220 -3.00 -8.03 -7.77
CA THR A 220 -2.59 -8.67 -9.03
C THR A 220 -2.96 -10.15 -9.05
N HIS A 221 -2.86 -10.82 -7.90
CA HIS A 221 -3.03 -12.26 -7.84
C HIS A 221 -4.38 -12.70 -7.34
N TRP A 222 -5.13 -11.95 -6.54
CA TRP A 222 -6.38 -12.42 -5.92
C TRP A 222 -7.64 -11.76 -6.48
N LEU A 223 -7.52 -10.63 -7.16
CA LEU A 223 -8.64 -9.96 -7.82
C LEU A 223 -8.73 -10.38 -9.29
N PRO A 224 -9.93 -10.32 -9.89
CA PRO A 224 -10.09 -10.46 -11.32
C PRO A 224 -9.26 -9.40 -12.08
N GLN A 225 -8.73 -9.78 -13.23
CA GLN A 225 -7.93 -8.92 -14.09
C GLN A 225 -8.62 -8.75 -15.44
N ARG A 226 -8.48 -7.59 -16.07
CA ARG A 226 -8.87 -7.40 -17.46
C ARG A 226 -7.88 -8.13 -18.38
N LYS A 227 -8.36 -8.92 -19.36
CA LYS A 227 -7.48 -9.52 -20.37
C LYS A 227 -6.79 -8.41 -21.16
N THR A 228 -5.47 -8.38 -21.10
CA THR A 228 -4.67 -7.55 -22.00
C THR A 228 -4.54 -8.30 -23.32
N LEU A 229 -5.36 -7.97 -24.33
CA LEU A 229 -5.05 -8.39 -25.70
C LEU A 229 -3.75 -7.68 -26.12
N SER A 230 -2.75 -8.44 -26.54
CA SER A 230 -1.50 -7.92 -27.09
C SER A 230 -1.83 -6.90 -28.18
N LYS A 231 -1.36 -5.66 -28.04
CA LYS A 231 -1.57 -4.52 -28.98
C LYS A 231 -0.84 -4.71 -30.32
N LEU A 232 -1.03 -5.86 -30.96
CA LEU A 232 -0.58 -6.17 -32.30
C LEU A 232 -1.68 -7.04 -32.91
N MET A 233 -2.82 -6.43 -33.28
CA MET A 233 -3.69 -6.84 -34.39
C MET A 233 -4.80 -5.79 -34.64
N PHE A 234 -4.70 -5.19 -35.83
CA PHE A 234 -5.71 -4.49 -36.65
C PHE A 234 -6.24 -3.08 -36.30
N THR A 235 -5.70 -2.12 -37.07
CA THR A 235 -6.35 -1.07 -37.88
C THR A 235 -7.82 -0.67 -37.62
N LYS A 236 -7.99 0.64 -37.39
CA LYS A 236 -9.00 1.57 -37.93
C LYS A 236 -10.33 0.96 -38.41
N GLY A 237 -11.40 1.21 -37.65
CA GLY A 237 -12.79 1.06 -38.08
C GLY A 237 -13.75 1.29 -36.92
N ALA A 238 -14.57 2.34 -37.01
CA ALA A 238 -15.51 2.75 -35.99
C ALA A 238 -16.69 1.77 -35.85
N SER A 239 -17.08 1.46 -34.61
CA SER A 239 -18.49 1.52 -34.16
C SER A 239 -18.56 1.26 -32.66
N GLY A 240 -19.18 2.18 -31.93
CA GLY A 240 -19.54 1.98 -30.53
C GLY A 240 -20.56 0.85 -30.40
N LYS A 241 -20.22 -0.13 -29.58
CA LYS A 241 -21.10 -1.05 -28.83
C LYS A 241 -20.22 -1.60 -27.70
N ASP A 242 -20.76 -1.62 -26.49
CA ASP A 242 -20.11 -2.14 -25.27
C ASP A 242 -19.34 -3.43 -25.58
N THR A 243 -18.03 -3.31 -25.74
CA THR A 243 -17.15 -4.46 -25.68
C THR A 243 -17.20 -4.94 -24.25
N VAL A 244 -17.87 -6.07 -24.02
CA VAL A 244 -17.73 -6.87 -22.81
C VAL A 244 -16.22 -7.00 -22.56
N GLU A 245 -15.69 -6.23 -21.61
CA GLU A 245 -14.29 -6.32 -21.26
C GLU A 245 -14.07 -7.76 -20.79
N ASP A 246 -13.17 -8.43 -21.48
CA ASP A 246 -12.98 -9.86 -21.36
C ASP A 246 -12.18 -10.08 -20.05
N VAL A 247 -12.86 -10.34 -18.93
CA VAL A 247 -12.27 -10.46 -17.58
C VAL A 247 -11.73 -11.88 -17.36
N VAL A 248 -10.53 -12.01 -16.80
CA VAL A 248 -9.92 -13.27 -16.37
C VAL A 248 -9.74 -13.31 -14.86
N GLU A 249 -9.94 -14.50 -14.29
CA GLU A 249 -9.72 -14.75 -12.86
C GLU A 249 -8.24 -14.60 -12.45
N ASN A 250 -7.31 -14.87 -13.36
CA ASN A 250 -5.87 -14.72 -13.15
C ASN A 250 -5.20 -14.16 -14.42
N GLY A 251 -4.94 -12.85 -14.42
CA GLY A 251 -4.21 -12.15 -15.49
C GLY A 251 -2.84 -11.65 -15.05
N ALA A 252 -2.32 -12.15 -13.93
CA ALA A 252 -1.04 -11.69 -13.39
C ALA A 252 0.11 -11.93 -14.38
N GLN A 253 0.84 -10.88 -14.71
CA GLN A 253 1.97 -10.96 -15.65
C GLN A 253 3.22 -11.59 -15.02
N VAL A 254 3.33 -11.52 -13.69
CA VAL A 254 4.46 -12.05 -12.92
C VAL A 254 3.98 -13.33 -12.24
N ALA A 255 4.55 -14.48 -12.59
CA ALA A 255 4.22 -15.74 -11.91
C ALA A 255 4.86 -15.78 -10.50
N LEU A 256 4.12 -16.30 -9.52
CA LEU A 256 4.63 -16.47 -8.14
C LEU A 256 5.40 -17.78 -7.94
N ARG A 257 5.17 -18.75 -8.82
CA ARG A 257 5.86 -20.04 -8.90
C ARG A 257 5.94 -20.45 -10.36
N SER A 258 7.09 -20.97 -10.79
CA SER A 258 7.25 -21.44 -12.16
C SER A 258 6.33 -22.64 -12.43
N PRO A 259 5.44 -22.59 -13.44
CA PRO A 259 4.55 -23.73 -13.72
C PRO A 259 5.31 -24.95 -14.27
N ILE A 260 6.52 -24.74 -14.82
CA ILE A 260 7.33 -25.80 -15.42
C ILE A 260 8.36 -26.31 -14.41
N THR A 261 9.19 -25.42 -13.88
CA THR A 261 10.30 -25.79 -12.99
C THR A 261 9.87 -25.93 -11.53
N ARG A 262 8.67 -25.44 -11.16
CA ARG A 262 8.17 -25.34 -9.77
C ARG A 262 9.03 -24.51 -8.83
N GLU A 263 10.03 -23.82 -9.37
CA GLU A 263 10.92 -22.95 -8.64
C GLU A 263 10.25 -21.66 -8.23
N TRP A 264 10.77 -21.11 -7.15
CA TRP A 264 10.32 -19.87 -6.56
C TRP A 264 11.16 -18.70 -7.05
N PRO A 265 10.55 -17.60 -7.54
CA PRO A 265 11.28 -16.36 -7.72
C PRO A 265 11.77 -15.83 -6.37
N ALA A 266 12.91 -15.14 -6.41
CA ALA A 266 13.45 -14.42 -5.26
C ALA A 266 12.49 -13.30 -4.84
N ILE A 267 12.40 -13.03 -3.54
CA ILE A 267 11.50 -11.97 -3.03
C ILE A 267 11.92 -10.59 -3.54
N GLY A 268 13.22 -10.31 -3.64
CA GLY A 268 13.70 -9.05 -4.23
C GLY A 268 13.24 -8.85 -5.68
N PHE A 269 13.22 -9.92 -6.48
CA PHE A 269 12.67 -9.87 -7.84
C PHE A 269 11.17 -9.55 -7.83
N LEU A 270 10.39 -10.19 -6.94
CA LEU A 270 8.97 -9.89 -6.81
C LEU A 270 8.73 -8.43 -6.37
N GLN A 271 9.49 -7.93 -5.41
CA GLN A 271 9.39 -6.53 -4.95
C GLN A 271 9.77 -5.52 -6.04
N GLU A 272 10.68 -5.88 -6.94
CA GLU A 272 11.04 -5.06 -8.10
C GLU A 272 9.94 -5.08 -9.17
N LYS A 273 9.36 -6.24 -9.47
CA LYS A 273 8.38 -6.38 -10.58
C LYS A 273 6.93 -6.08 -10.19
N LEU A 274 6.53 -6.35 -8.94
CA LEU A 274 5.20 -6.05 -8.43
C LEU A 274 5.18 -4.64 -7.84
N GLN A 275 5.22 -3.65 -8.73
CA GLN A 275 5.02 -2.25 -8.41
C GLN A 275 3.52 -1.92 -8.36
N PRO A 276 3.11 -0.77 -7.78
CA PRO A 276 1.72 -0.31 -7.83
C PRO A 276 1.14 -0.31 -9.24
N THR A 277 1.94 0.06 -10.25
CA THR A 277 1.50 0.05 -11.65
C THR A 277 1.07 -1.33 -12.17
N SER A 278 1.45 -2.41 -11.48
CA SER A 278 0.99 -3.77 -11.79
C SER A 278 -0.51 -3.96 -11.53
N VAL A 279 -1.13 -3.09 -10.72
CA VAL A 279 -2.58 -3.16 -10.40
C VAL A 279 -3.47 -2.45 -11.43
N ARG A 280 -2.90 -1.91 -12.51
CA ARG A 280 -3.69 -1.11 -13.48
C ARG A 280 -4.82 -1.88 -14.16
N GLU A 281 -4.68 -3.19 -14.29
CA GLU A 281 -5.66 -4.08 -14.93
C GLU A 281 -6.59 -4.78 -13.91
N THR A 282 -6.48 -4.48 -12.61
CA THR A 282 -7.32 -5.11 -11.60
C THR A 282 -8.75 -4.59 -11.71
N VAL A 283 -9.71 -5.49 -11.78
CA VAL A 283 -11.13 -5.17 -11.87
C VAL A 283 -11.73 -5.20 -10.48
N GLY A 284 -12.26 -4.06 -10.07
CA GLY A 284 -12.80 -3.79 -8.75
C GLY A 284 -11.81 -3.95 -7.61
N LEU A 285 -12.33 -4.07 -6.39
CA LEU A 285 -11.54 -4.24 -5.16
C LEU A 285 -11.89 -5.52 -4.37
N ASP A 286 -12.86 -6.30 -4.85
CA ASP A 286 -13.30 -7.53 -4.21
C ASP A 286 -12.51 -8.75 -4.71
N LEU A 287 -12.26 -9.69 -3.80
CA LEU A 287 -11.57 -10.93 -4.14
C LEU A 287 -12.39 -11.78 -5.13
N SER A 288 -11.69 -12.51 -6.00
CA SER A 288 -12.29 -13.47 -6.91
C SER A 288 -13.18 -14.49 -6.17
N HIS A 289 -14.45 -14.57 -6.56
CA HIS A 289 -15.40 -15.55 -6.02
C HIS A 289 -14.94 -17.00 -6.30
N PRO A 290 -14.48 -17.36 -7.52
CA PRO A 290 -13.91 -18.68 -7.77
C PRO A 290 -12.77 -19.04 -6.81
N LEU A 291 -11.82 -18.13 -6.57
CA LEU A 291 -10.72 -18.36 -5.62
C LEU A 291 -11.26 -18.63 -4.22
N THR A 292 -12.10 -17.74 -3.70
CA THR A 292 -12.57 -17.80 -2.30
C THR A 292 -13.49 -18.99 -2.05
N ASN A 293 -14.32 -19.38 -3.03
CA ASN A 293 -15.13 -20.59 -2.96
C ASN A 293 -14.26 -21.85 -2.92
N CYS A 294 -13.26 -21.97 -3.81
CA CYS A 294 -12.35 -23.12 -3.83
C CYS A 294 -11.63 -23.31 -2.48
N LEU A 295 -11.18 -22.22 -1.85
CA LEU A 295 -10.49 -22.29 -0.56
C LEU A 295 -11.44 -22.70 0.59
N ARG A 296 -12.69 -22.23 0.55
CA ARG A 296 -13.73 -22.67 1.50
C ARG A 296 -14.04 -24.15 1.35
N ASP A 297 -14.15 -24.64 0.11
CA ASP A 297 -14.46 -26.03 -0.18
C ASP A 297 -13.29 -26.94 0.22
N LEU A 298 -12.04 -26.55 -0.07
CA LEU A 298 -10.84 -27.26 0.40
C LEU A 298 -10.82 -27.42 1.93
N LYS A 299 -11.15 -26.36 2.67
CA LYS A 299 -11.30 -26.44 4.13
C LYS A 299 -12.37 -27.45 4.52
N ALA A 300 -13.55 -27.37 3.91
CA ALA A 300 -14.67 -28.26 4.24
C ALA A 300 -14.34 -29.73 3.93
N HIS A 301 -13.59 -30.01 2.87
CA HIS A 301 -13.20 -31.36 2.52
C HIS A 301 -12.06 -31.91 3.39
N LEU A 302 -11.02 -31.12 3.63
CA LEU A 302 -9.85 -31.59 4.39
C LEU A 302 -10.08 -31.60 5.90
N ILE A 303 -10.72 -30.58 6.48
CA ILE A 303 -10.88 -30.53 7.95
C ILE A 303 -11.93 -31.53 8.43
N ASN A 304 -12.96 -31.81 7.65
CA ASN A 304 -13.99 -32.77 8.05
C ASN A 304 -13.58 -34.23 7.85
N ASP A 305 -12.49 -34.48 7.12
CA ASP A 305 -11.93 -35.82 6.87
C ASP A 305 -10.54 -35.95 7.51
N ASN A 306 -10.52 -36.41 8.77
CA ASN A 306 -9.29 -36.52 9.55
C ASN A 306 -8.27 -37.49 8.93
N ASP A 307 -8.73 -38.52 8.23
CA ASP A 307 -7.85 -39.51 7.60
C ASP A 307 -7.15 -38.89 6.39
N VAL A 308 -7.89 -38.18 5.53
CA VAL A 308 -7.30 -37.47 4.39
C VAL A 308 -6.37 -36.35 4.87
N LEU A 309 -6.74 -35.60 5.90
CA LEU A 309 -5.89 -34.56 6.47
C LEU A 309 -4.59 -35.13 7.08
N ARG A 310 -4.66 -36.33 7.65
CA ARG A 310 -3.46 -37.05 8.10
C ARG A 310 -2.58 -37.44 6.91
N VAL A 311 -3.13 -38.07 5.88
CA VAL A 311 -2.37 -38.44 4.66
C VAL A 311 -1.71 -37.21 4.02
N TYR A 312 -2.43 -36.09 3.94
CA TYR A 312 -1.88 -34.85 3.40
C TYR A 312 -0.67 -34.35 4.21
N ARG A 313 -0.75 -34.37 5.54
CA ARG A 313 0.37 -33.99 6.42
C ARG A 313 1.56 -34.96 6.29
N ASP A 314 1.29 -36.26 6.24
CA ASP A 314 2.32 -37.28 6.08
C ASP A 314 3.06 -37.10 4.74
N ASN A 315 2.34 -36.77 3.66
CA ASN A 315 2.93 -36.44 2.36
C ASN A 315 3.79 -35.17 2.40
N ILE A 316 3.35 -34.12 3.10
CA ILE A 316 4.15 -32.89 3.30
C ILE A 316 5.45 -33.23 4.03
N MET A 317 5.38 -33.99 5.14
CA MET A 317 6.57 -34.34 5.92
C MET A 317 7.52 -35.25 5.16
N SER A 318 7.01 -36.20 4.39
CA SER A 318 7.81 -37.06 3.52
C SER A 318 8.63 -36.24 2.52
N ARG A 319 8.01 -35.23 1.90
CA ARG A 319 8.66 -34.29 0.97
C ARG A 319 9.71 -33.41 1.63
N LEU A 320 9.45 -32.94 2.84
CA LEU A 320 10.42 -32.14 3.60
C LEU A 320 11.65 -32.97 4.00
N LYS A 321 11.43 -34.21 4.47
CA LYS A 321 12.51 -35.12 4.87
C LYS A 321 13.37 -35.53 3.67
N SER A 322 12.76 -35.79 2.51
CA SER A 322 13.51 -36.12 1.29
C SER A 322 14.29 -34.93 0.73
N GLY A 323 13.73 -33.72 0.78
CA GLY A 323 14.44 -32.49 0.41
C GLY A 323 15.64 -32.19 1.32
N ALA A 324 15.47 -32.31 2.63
CA ALA A 324 16.53 -32.06 3.61
C ALA A 324 17.69 -33.07 3.48
N ALA A 325 17.40 -34.33 3.13
CA ALA A 325 18.42 -35.34 2.87
C ALA A 325 19.30 -35.01 1.63
N ALA A 326 18.76 -34.24 0.68
CA ALA A 326 19.48 -33.82 -0.52
C ALA A 326 20.35 -32.57 -0.29
N GLU A 327 20.06 -31.76 0.73
CA GLU A 327 20.76 -30.48 1.00
C GLU A 327 21.91 -30.56 2.03
N GLU A 328 22.28 -31.76 2.52
CA GLU A 328 23.42 -32.03 3.44
C GLU A 328 23.49 -31.19 4.76
N THR A 329 22.48 -30.38 5.08
CA THR A 329 22.36 -29.67 6.37
C THR A 329 21.70 -30.56 7.42
N LEU A 330 22.44 -31.53 7.96
CA LEU A 330 21.85 -32.70 8.63
C LEU A 330 21.49 -32.53 10.13
N HIS A 331 22.18 -31.69 10.91
CA HIS A 331 22.00 -31.76 12.38
C HIS A 331 20.95 -30.79 12.96
N ASP A 332 20.93 -29.52 12.55
CA ASP A 332 19.93 -28.55 13.06
C ASP A 332 18.56 -28.76 12.40
N SER A 333 18.54 -29.20 11.14
CA SER A 333 17.31 -29.44 10.39
C SER A 333 16.48 -30.61 10.92
N THR A 334 17.12 -31.60 11.56
CA THR A 334 16.40 -32.80 12.02
C THR A 334 15.58 -32.53 13.27
N HIS A 335 16.07 -31.70 14.18
CA HIS A 335 15.32 -31.27 15.37
C HIS A 335 14.11 -30.42 14.97
N SER A 336 14.33 -29.37 14.14
CA SER A 336 13.25 -28.46 13.73
C SER A 336 12.16 -29.17 12.90
N LEU A 337 12.54 -30.12 12.04
CA LEU A 337 11.58 -30.96 11.30
C LEU A 337 10.82 -31.93 12.20
N GLY A 338 11.44 -32.46 13.26
CA GLY A 338 10.77 -33.31 14.25
C GLY A 338 9.71 -32.53 15.03
N GLU A 339 10.05 -31.32 15.49
CA GLU A 339 9.08 -30.45 16.17
C GLU A 339 7.95 -30.04 15.23
N LEU A 340 8.28 -29.69 13.97
CA LEU A 340 7.29 -29.39 12.94
C LEU A 340 6.35 -30.56 12.67
N GLU A 341 6.82 -31.81 12.64
CA GLU A 341 5.97 -32.99 12.44
C GLU A 341 4.83 -33.06 13.45
N THR A 342 5.12 -32.76 14.73
CA THR A 342 4.12 -32.76 15.79
C THR A 342 3.12 -31.60 15.68
N LYS A 343 3.58 -30.43 15.18
CA LYS A 343 2.78 -29.20 15.08
C LYS A 343 2.25 -28.90 13.67
N LEU A 344 2.56 -29.71 12.66
CA LEU A 344 2.20 -29.46 11.26
C LEU A 344 0.70 -29.32 11.05
N TYR A 345 -0.09 -30.01 11.86
CA TYR A 345 -1.54 -29.84 11.91
C TYR A 345 -1.95 -28.38 12.10
N LEU A 346 -1.32 -27.66 13.04
CA LEU A 346 -1.65 -26.28 13.34
C LEU A 346 -1.35 -25.36 12.15
N VAL A 347 -0.24 -25.61 11.46
CA VAL A 347 0.17 -24.88 10.25
C VAL A 347 -0.83 -25.11 9.12
N VAL A 348 -1.11 -26.37 8.78
CA VAL A 348 -2.04 -26.74 7.70
C VAL A 348 -3.46 -26.26 7.99
N HIS A 349 -3.95 -26.51 9.20
CA HIS A 349 -5.26 -26.04 9.65
C HIS A 349 -5.34 -24.51 9.64
N GLY A 350 -4.25 -23.83 10.03
CA GLY A 350 -4.10 -22.38 9.96
C GLY A 350 -4.33 -21.85 8.55
N PHE A 351 -3.61 -22.39 7.56
CA PHE A 351 -3.77 -22.00 6.16
C PHE A 351 -5.17 -22.28 5.61
N LEU A 352 -5.74 -23.47 5.86
CA LEU A 352 -7.09 -23.82 5.41
C LEU A 352 -8.14 -22.88 6.03
N THR A 353 -7.98 -22.53 7.31
CA THR A 353 -8.90 -21.63 8.00
C THR A 353 -8.78 -20.20 7.48
N ILE A 354 -7.57 -19.70 7.27
CA ILE A 354 -7.31 -18.36 6.70
C ILE A 354 -7.87 -18.28 5.28
N GLY A 355 -7.59 -19.26 4.43
CA GLY A 355 -8.05 -19.32 3.05
C GLY A 355 -9.57 -19.32 2.95
N ALA A 356 -10.27 -20.15 3.73
CA ALA A 356 -11.73 -20.15 3.77
C ALA A 356 -12.32 -18.82 4.30
N GLY A 357 -11.61 -18.19 5.25
CA GLY A 357 -11.98 -16.89 5.81
C GLY A 357 -11.97 -15.76 4.78
N LEU A 358 -11.21 -15.87 3.68
CA LEU A 358 -11.17 -14.84 2.64
C LEU A 358 -12.55 -14.55 2.00
N SER A 359 -13.49 -15.50 2.06
CA SER A 359 -14.87 -15.31 1.60
C SER A 359 -15.68 -14.35 2.49
N GLN A 360 -15.18 -14.02 3.68
CA GLN A 360 -15.84 -13.18 4.68
C GLN A 360 -15.05 -11.88 4.90
N PRO A 361 -15.63 -10.70 4.63
CA PRO A 361 -14.93 -9.42 4.81
C PRO A 361 -14.37 -9.21 6.23
N LYS A 362 -15.06 -9.71 7.26
CA LYS A 362 -14.63 -9.65 8.66
C LYS A 362 -13.40 -10.48 8.97
N GLU A 363 -13.15 -11.55 8.22
CA GLU A 363 -11.95 -12.38 8.40
C GLU A 363 -10.81 -11.84 7.54
N LEU A 364 -11.12 -11.32 6.34
CA LEU A 364 -10.15 -10.68 5.45
C LEU A 364 -9.41 -9.53 6.12
N GLN A 365 -10.10 -8.70 6.92
CA GLN A 365 -9.47 -7.58 7.63
C GLN A 365 -8.34 -8.03 8.59
N HIS A 366 -8.37 -9.29 9.06
CA HIS A 366 -7.37 -9.89 9.96
C HIS A 366 -6.39 -10.83 9.23
N LEU A 367 -6.38 -10.86 7.89
CA LEU A 367 -5.55 -11.77 7.10
C LEU A 367 -4.08 -11.80 7.57
N LEU A 368 -3.44 -10.62 7.65
CA LEU A 368 -2.03 -10.51 8.02
C LEU A 368 -1.80 -10.94 9.47
N GLU A 369 -2.68 -10.53 10.39
CA GLU A 369 -2.62 -10.94 11.79
C GLU A 369 -2.75 -12.45 11.94
N HIS A 370 -3.73 -13.07 11.28
CA HIS A 370 -3.94 -14.52 11.33
C HIS A 370 -2.77 -15.29 10.73
N LEU A 371 -2.21 -14.83 9.61
CA LEU A 371 -1.03 -15.45 9.02
C LEU A 371 0.17 -15.41 9.98
N LEU A 372 0.41 -14.27 10.63
CA LEU A 372 1.51 -14.13 11.58
C LEU A 372 1.30 -14.94 12.86
N THR A 373 0.08 -14.94 13.40
CA THR A 373 -0.21 -15.56 14.72
C THR A 373 -0.50 -17.05 14.65
N ARG A 374 -1.17 -17.54 13.59
CA ARG A 374 -1.60 -18.94 13.47
C ARG A 374 -0.63 -19.81 12.69
N VAL A 375 0.16 -19.22 11.80
CA VAL A 375 1.13 -19.94 10.97
C VAL A 375 2.55 -19.58 11.38
N VAL A 376 2.96 -18.32 11.20
CA VAL A 376 4.37 -17.94 11.36
C VAL A 376 4.87 -18.14 12.79
N ARG A 377 4.04 -17.85 13.80
CA ARG A 377 4.36 -18.16 15.20
C ARG A 377 4.68 -19.63 15.42
N VAL A 378 3.88 -20.55 14.85
CA VAL A 378 4.13 -21.99 14.98
C VAL A 378 5.45 -22.38 14.31
N LEU A 379 5.78 -21.76 13.17
CA LEU A 379 7.06 -22.00 12.48
C LEU A 379 8.26 -21.51 13.31
N HIS A 380 8.15 -20.36 13.97
CA HIS A 380 9.14 -19.87 14.92
C HIS A 380 9.26 -20.79 16.15
N ASP A 381 8.14 -21.25 16.70
CA ASP A 381 8.10 -22.20 17.83
C ASP A 381 8.69 -23.59 17.46
N CYS A 382 8.82 -23.89 16.17
CA CYS A 382 9.50 -25.09 15.65
C CYS A 382 10.95 -24.81 15.21
N GLU A 383 11.46 -23.58 15.43
CA GLU A 383 12.81 -23.16 15.03
C GLU A 383 13.07 -23.34 13.52
N ILE A 384 12.04 -23.17 12.68
CA ILE A 384 12.19 -23.28 11.23
C ILE A 384 12.99 -22.08 10.71
N ALA A 385 14.10 -22.36 10.03
CA ALA A 385 14.92 -21.34 9.41
C ALA A 385 14.24 -20.76 8.16
N LYS A 386 14.51 -19.49 7.85
CA LYS A 386 13.95 -18.81 6.67
C LYS A 386 14.27 -19.53 5.34
N SER A 387 15.44 -20.18 5.25
CA SER A 387 15.85 -20.98 4.08
C SER A 387 14.93 -22.18 3.85
N GLN A 388 14.41 -22.79 4.91
CA GLN A 388 13.56 -23.98 4.86
C GLN A 388 12.12 -23.68 4.41
N LEU A 389 11.69 -22.41 4.49
CA LEU A 389 10.32 -22.02 4.18
C LEU A 389 9.93 -22.34 2.72
N ASN A 390 10.82 -22.12 1.75
CA ASN A 390 10.54 -22.46 0.35
C ASN A 390 10.20 -23.94 0.18
N GLY A 391 10.92 -24.83 0.87
CA GLY A 391 10.65 -26.26 0.88
C GLY A 391 9.28 -26.59 1.47
N LEU A 392 8.94 -25.98 2.61
CA LEU A 392 7.63 -26.14 3.26
C LEU A 392 6.48 -25.70 2.35
N PHE A 393 6.56 -24.49 1.79
CA PHE A 393 5.51 -23.97 0.90
C PHE A 393 5.37 -24.81 -0.38
N SER A 394 6.48 -25.29 -0.97
CA SER A 394 6.44 -26.25 -2.08
C SER A 394 5.76 -27.55 -1.70
N ALA A 395 6.13 -28.12 -0.55
CA ALA A 395 5.58 -29.38 -0.07
C ALA A 395 4.06 -29.27 0.19
N MET A 396 3.59 -28.15 0.75
CA MET A 396 2.16 -27.87 0.94
C MET A 396 1.39 -27.83 -0.39
N ILE A 397 1.94 -27.25 -1.44
CA ILE A 397 1.25 -27.19 -2.73
C ILE A 397 1.27 -28.57 -3.41
N ASP A 398 2.45 -29.18 -3.47
CA ASP A 398 2.66 -30.40 -4.25
C ASP A 398 2.00 -31.63 -3.62
N ALA A 399 1.96 -31.72 -2.28
CA ALA A 399 1.31 -32.82 -1.59
C ALA A 399 -0.22 -32.83 -1.81
N LEU A 400 -0.86 -31.67 -2.01
CA LEU A 400 -2.30 -31.61 -2.28
C LEU A 400 -2.63 -32.21 -3.66
N ALA A 401 -1.75 -31.99 -4.64
CA ALA A 401 -1.90 -32.54 -5.99
C ALA A 401 -1.76 -34.07 -6.02
N GLU A 402 -1.21 -34.70 -4.98
CA GLU A 402 -1.01 -36.15 -4.90
C GLU A 402 -2.12 -36.87 -4.12
N LEU A 403 -3.04 -36.13 -3.50
CA LEU A 403 -4.17 -36.75 -2.82
C LEU A 403 -5.10 -37.40 -3.84
N ASP A 404 -5.33 -38.70 -3.65
CA ASP A 404 -6.29 -39.50 -4.39
C ASP A 404 -7.62 -39.57 -3.63
N VAL A 405 -8.45 -38.53 -3.82
CA VAL A 405 -9.74 -38.37 -3.12
C VAL A 405 -10.81 -37.88 -4.08
N TRP A 406 -12.04 -38.35 -3.87
CA TRP A 406 -13.14 -38.18 -4.84
C TRP A 406 -13.41 -36.73 -5.25
N TYR A 407 -13.33 -35.77 -4.32
CA TYR A 407 -13.58 -34.34 -4.59
C TYR A 407 -12.43 -33.66 -5.36
N LEU A 408 -11.22 -34.22 -5.28
CA LEU A 408 -10.10 -33.85 -6.15
C LEU A 408 -10.06 -34.69 -7.43
N ASN A 409 -10.91 -35.71 -7.59
CA ASN A 409 -10.94 -36.56 -8.79
C ASN A 409 -12.04 -36.16 -9.79
N ALA A 410 -12.92 -35.22 -9.42
CA ALA A 410 -13.81 -34.56 -10.35
C ALA A 410 -13.00 -33.67 -11.32
N GLN A 411 -12.92 -34.10 -12.59
CA GLN A 411 -12.08 -33.48 -13.64
C GLN A 411 -12.30 -31.97 -13.78
N GLU A 412 -13.54 -31.49 -13.64
CA GLU A 412 -13.88 -30.07 -13.83
C GLU A 412 -13.45 -29.17 -12.66
N THR A 413 -13.46 -29.67 -11.42
CA THR A 413 -13.17 -28.86 -10.21
C THR A 413 -11.75 -29.01 -9.72
N ARG A 414 -11.09 -30.15 -9.99
CA ARG A 414 -9.71 -30.43 -9.57
C ARG A 414 -8.74 -29.31 -9.96
N GLY A 415 -8.77 -28.90 -11.23
CA GLY A 415 -7.86 -27.88 -11.74
C GLY A 415 -8.03 -26.55 -11.01
N LEU A 416 -9.28 -26.11 -10.79
CA LEU A 416 -9.60 -24.88 -10.10
C LEU A 416 -9.20 -24.91 -8.62
N LEU A 417 -9.44 -26.02 -7.92
CA LEU A 417 -9.06 -26.20 -6.52
C LEU A 417 -7.54 -26.13 -6.35
N LEU A 418 -6.79 -26.88 -7.16
CA LEU A 418 -5.33 -26.92 -7.07
C LEU A 418 -4.70 -25.57 -7.43
N VAL A 419 -5.17 -24.90 -8.50
CA VAL A 419 -4.67 -23.58 -8.89
C VAL A 419 -5.01 -22.52 -7.84
N SER A 420 -6.20 -22.59 -7.23
CA SER A 420 -6.60 -21.68 -6.15
C SER A 420 -5.76 -21.87 -4.90
N TRP A 421 -5.48 -23.13 -4.53
CA TRP A 421 -4.59 -23.45 -3.41
C TRP A 421 -3.16 -22.97 -3.66
N ASP A 422 -2.59 -23.29 -4.82
CA ASP A 422 -1.25 -22.81 -5.21
C ASP A 422 -1.19 -21.27 -5.13
N ARG A 423 -2.14 -20.58 -5.77
CA ARG A 423 -2.20 -19.12 -5.76
C ARG A 423 -2.30 -18.52 -4.36
N PHE A 424 -3.12 -19.11 -3.49
CA PHE A 424 -3.26 -18.67 -2.10
C PHE A 424 -1.95 -18.87 -1.32
N VAL A 425 -1.41 -20.08 -1.35
CA VAL A 425 -0.20 -20.46 -0.62
C VAL A 425 1.02 -19.67 -1.13
N SER A 426 1.13 -19.47 -2.44
CA SER A 426 2.18 -18.68 -3.09
C SER A 426 2.16 -17.20 -2.67
N VAL A 427 0.98 -16.58 -2.55
CA VAL A 427 0.87 -15.21 -2.02
C VAL A 427 1.24 -15.18 -0.54
N CYS A 428 0.75 -16.12 0.27
CA CYS A 428 1.12 -16.20 1.68
C CYS A 428 2.63 -16.39 1.86
N ARG A 429 3.27 -17.24 1.05
CA ARG A 429 4.73 -17.41 1.04
C ARG A 429 5.46 -16.09 0.85
N ALA A 430 5.08 -15.31 -0.17
CA ALA A 430 5.72 -14.03 -0.45
C ALA A 430 5.53 -13.02 0.70
N VAL A 431 4.35 -12.97 1.32
CA VAL A 431 4.11 -12.17 2.52
C VAL A 431 5.01 -12.64 3.67
N VAL A 432 4.99 -13.92 4.01
CA VAL A 432 5.77 -14.50 5.12
C VAL A 432 7.26 -14.24 4.93
N LEU A 433 7.85 -14.54 3.77
CA LEU A 433 9.28 -14.35 3.53
C LEU A 433 9.72 -12.88 3.62
N THR A 434 8.83 -11.93 3.32
CA THR A 434 9.11 -10.49 3.42
C THR A 434 9.26 -10.02 4.87
N VAL A 435 8.61 -10.70 5.81
CA VAL A 435 8.52 -10.25 7.22
C VAL A 435 9.02 -11.27 8.25
N TYR A 436 9.39 -12.48 7.85
CA TYR A 436 9.65 -13.62 8.74
C TYR A 436 10.55 -13.28 9.93
N ASP A 437 11.68 -12.62 9.66
CA ASP A 437 12.66 -12.26 10.70
C ASP A 437 12.16 -11.11 11.58
N ARG A 438 11.38 -10.18 11.00
CA ARG A 438 10.85 -8.99 11.70
C ARG A 438 9.61 -9.28 12.53
N CYS A 439 8.87 -10.34 12.21
CA CYS A 439 7.67 -10.74 12.95
C CYS A 439 7.94 -11.73 14.09
N HIS A 440 9.21 -12.05 14.37
CA HIS A 440 9.58 -12.84 15.53
C HIS A 440 9.12 -12.13 16.83
N PRO A 441 8.57 -12.84 17.84
CA PRO A 441 8.04 -12.20 19.05
C PRO A 441 9.01 -11.23 19.73
N SER A 442 10.29 -11.57 19.79
CA SER A 442 11.32 -10.67 20.34
C SER A 442 11.50 -9.38 19.54
N ALA A 443 11.43 -9.45 18.20
CA ALA A 443 11.55 -8.29 17.32
C ALA A 443 10.32 -7.38 17.43
N ILE A 444 9.12 -7.96 17.54
CA ILE A 444 7.87 -7.21 17.77
C ILE A 444 7.91 -6.51 19.13
N MET A 445 8.36 -7.19 20.19
CA MET A 445 8.49 -6.56 21.51
C MET A 445 9.49 -5.39 21.48
N ALA A 446 10.63 -5.54 20.81
CA ALA A 446 11.60 -4.46 20.64
C ALA A 446 11.01 -3.26 19.88
N TYR A 447 10.24 -3.51 18.80
CA TYR A 447 9.53 -2.46 18.07
C TYR A 447 8.51 -1.72 18.95
N GLN A 448 7.71 -2.46 19.72
CA GLN A 448 6.71 -1.88 20.63
C GLN A 448 7.37 -1.02 21.71
N GLN A 449 8.50 -1.48 22.27
CA GLN A 449 9.28 -0.71 23.24
C GLN A 449 9.87 0.57 22.65
N ALA A 450 10.32 0.56 21.39
CA ALA A 450 10.79 1.77 20.72
C ALA A 450 9.64 2.78 20.52
N MET A 451 8.47 2.30 20.09
CA MET A 451 7.28 3.15 19.87
C MET A 451 6.74 3.79 21.16
N THR A 452 6.83 3.09 22.30
CA THR A 452 6.41 3.62 23.61
C THR A 452 7.52 4.43 24.31
N GLY A 453 8.79 4.11 24.04
CA GLY A 453 9.95 4.83 24.58
C GLY A 453 10.03 6.28 24.10
N ASP A 454 9.67 6.55 22.84
CA ASP A 454 9.53 7.92 22.33
C ASP A 454 8.43 8.69 23.08
N ALA A 455 7.30 8.03 23.41
CA ALA A 455 6.21 8.66 24.16
C ALA A 455 6.58 8.94 25.64
N ALA A 456 7.46 8.14 26.25
CA ALA A 456 7.89 8.31 27.65
C ALA A 456 8.98 9.39 27.82
N ASN A 457 9.86 9.56 26.83
CA ASN A 457 10.83 10.66 26.81
C ASN A 457 10.15 12.02 26.54
N GLU A 458 8.99 12.05 25.88
CA GLU A 458 8.21 13.26 25.66
C GLU A 458 7.49 13.76 26.92
N LEU A 459 6.92 12.86 27.73
CA LEU A 459 6.30 13.19 29.02
C LEU A 459 7.30 13.77 30.02
N THR A 460 8.56 13.31 30.01
CA THR A 460 9.61 13.85 30.88
C THR A 460 10.17 15.19 30.38
N SER A 461 10.16 15.45 29.07
CA SER A 461 10.56 16.74 28.51
C SER A 461 9.51 17.84 28.73
N THR A 462 8.22 17.49 28.67
CA THR A 462 7.10 18.41 28.94
C THR A 462 6.96 18.71 30.44
N ASP A 463 7.22 17.73 31.33
CA ASP A 463 7.31 17.98 32.77
C ASP A 463 8.54 18.81 33.15
N ALA A 464 9.68 18.64 32.46
CA ALA A 464 10.85 19.49 32.66
C ALA A 464 10.61 20.94 32.20
N ALA A 465 9.93 21.13 31.06
CA ALA A 465 9.54 22.44 30.56
C ALA A 465 8.52 23.15 31.48
N ASN A 466 7.53 22.41 32.00
CA ASN A 466 6.55 22.95 32.96
C ASN A 466 7.19 23.28 34.33
N ARG A 467 8.16 22.49 34.80
CA ARG A 467 8.90 22.80 36.04
C ARG A 467 9.79 24.03 35.91
N VAL A 468 10.32 24.32 34.72
CA VAL A 468 11.09 25.55 34.46
C VAL A 468 10.16 26.77 34.37
N ALA A 469 8.95 26.63 33.80
CA ALA A 469 7.96 27.71 33.74
C ALA A 469 7.46 28.12 35.14
N ILE A 470 7.18 27.16 36.03
CA ILE A 470 6.73 27.43 37.41
C ILE A 470 7.84 28.04 38.28
N ALA A 471 9.11 27.74 37.97
CA ALA A 471 10.26 28.34 38.67
C ALA A 471 10.53 29.80 38.26
N PHE A 472 9.98 30.28 37.14
CA PHE A 472 10.11 31.68 36.71
C PHE A 472 8.98 32.58 37.22
N GLU A 473 7.79 32.05 37.49
CA GLU A 473 6.65 32.83 38.04
C GLU A 473 6.70 33.01 39.57
N SER A 474 7.62 32.35 40.27
CA SER A 474 7.75 32.42 41.74
C SER A 474 8.86 33.37 42.23
N ARG A 475 9.36 34.26 41.35
CA ARG A 475 10.46 35.20 41.66
C ARG A 475 10.11 36.68 41.61
N ASP A 476 8.84 37.01 41.36
CA ASP A 476 8.31 38.37 41.51
C ASP A 476 7.24 38.37 42.61
N ASP A 477 7.70 38.35 43.87
CA ASP A 477 6.98 38.85 45.07
C ASP A 477 8.00 39.26 46.14
#